data_AF-A0A7Y1XP31-F1
#
_entry.id   AF-A0A7Y1XP31-F1
#
_cell.length_a   1.000
_cell.length_b   1.000
_cell.length_c   1.000
_cell.angle_alpha   90.00
_cell.angle_beta   90.00
_cell.angle_gamma   90.00
#
_symmetry.space_group_name_H-M   'P 1'
#
loop_
_entity.id
_entity.type
_entity.pdbx_description
1 polymer ?
#
loop_
_entity_poly.entity_id
_entity_poly.type
_entity_poly.pdbx_seq_one_letter_code
_entity_poly.pdbx_strand_id
1 'polypeptide(L)' 'HLNKIIKEEMAIRTKLLETVADKILERILKELPMVQKVTVNVSKLNPPIGGNVAMVTIKMSRAR' A
#
# COMPACT_ATOMS: atom_id res chain seq x y z
N HIS A 1 -3.86 14.66 -6.24
CA HIS A 1 -4.62 14.13 -5.09
C HIS A 1 -4.19 12.70 -4.75
N LEU A 2 -4.25 11.73 -5.67
CA LEU A 2 -3.80 10.33 -5.44
C LEU A 2 -2.37 10.18 -4.86
N ASN A 3 -1.36 10.83 -5.47
CA ASN A 3 0.02 10.79 -4.97
C ASN A 3 0.17 11.35 -3.54
N LYS A 4 -0.68 12.30 -3.15
CA LYS A 4 -0.67 12.89 -1.81
C LYS A 4 -1.12 11.86 -0.77
N ILE A 5 -2.23 11.16 -1.05
CA ILE A 5 -2.74 10.05 -0.22
C ILE A 5 -1.63 9.01 0.00
N ILE A 6 -0.97 8.58 -1.08
CA ILE A 6 0.11 7.57 -1.00
C ILE A 6 1.26 8.05 -0.10
N LYS A 7 1.74 9.29 -0.29
CA LYS A 7 2.84 9.84 0.51
C LYS A 7 2.49 9.94 2.00
N GLU A 8 1.27 10.36 2.31
CA GLU A 8 0.80 10.49 3.70
C GLU A 8 0.68 9.13 4.38
N GLU A 9 0.05 8.14 3.73
CA GLU A 9 -0.09 6.80 4.31
C GLU A 9 1.26 6.09 4.47
N MET A 10 2.17 6.24 3.51
CA MET A 10 3.51 5.65 3.57
C MET A 10 4.41 6.30 4.63
N ALA A 11 4.11 7.53 5.08
CA ALA A 11 4.84 8.20 6.14
C ALA A 11 4.46 7.69 7.54
N ILE A 12 3.30 7.05 7.69
CA ILE A 12 2.84 6.51 8.97
C ILE A 12 3.51 5.15 9.21
N ARG A 13 4.28 5.04 10.31
CA ARG A 13 4.90 3.77 10.70
C ARG A 13 3.83 2.71 10.99
N THR A 14 3.99 1.55 10.37
CA THR A 14 3.14 0.37 10.57
C THR A 14 4.02 -0.86 10.77
N LYS A 15 3.49 -1.90 11.43
CA LYS A 15 4.22 -3.15 11.67
C LYS A 15 4.22 -4.07 10.43
N LEU A 16 3.19 -3.97 9.60
CA LEU A 16 2.91 -4.84 8.47
C LEU A 16 2.72 -4.02 7.19
N LEU A 17 3.20 -4.52 6.06
CA LEU A 17 3.00 -3.86 4.75
C LEU A 17 1.51 -3.84 4.38
N GLU A 18 0.79 -4.88 4.80
CA GLU A 18 -0.64 -5.08 4.60
C GLU A 18 -1.44 -3.93 5.20
N THR A 19 -1.03 -3.44 6.37
CA THR A 19 -1.71 -2.32 7.05
C THR A 19 -1.60 -1.03 6.24
N VAL A 20 -0.44 -0.71 5.68
CA VAL A 20 -0.30 0.50 4.86
C VAL A 20 -0.99 0.33 3.50
N ALA A 21 -0.94 -0.85 2.89
CA ALA A 21 -1.65 -1.12 1.63
C ALA A 21 -3.18 -1.02 1.79
N ASP A 22 -3.74 -1.56 2.88
CA ASP A 22 -5.18 -1.48 3.17
C ASP A 22 -5.63 -0.02 3.40
N LYS A 23 -4.86 0.76 4.17
CA LYS A 23 -5.15 2.19 4.37
C LYS A 23 -5.14 2.98 3.05
N ILE A 24 -4.18 2.70 2.17
CA ILE A 24 -4.13 3.33 0.84
C ILE A 24 -5.38 2.96 0.04
N LEU A 25 -5.78 1.69 0.01
CA LEU A 25 -6.98 1.22 -0.69
C LEU A 25 -8.25 1.91 -0.18
N GLU A 26 -8.47 1.89 1.13
CA GLU A 26 -9.63 2.50 1.78
C GLU A 26 -9.70 4.01 1.51
N ARG A 27 -8.57 4.70 1.63
CA ARG A 27 -8.51 6.15 1.49
C ARG A 27 -8.73 6.59 0.04
N ILE A 28 -8.21 5.84 -0.93
CA ILE A 28 -8.48 6.05 -2.36
C ILE A 28 -9.97 5.87 -2.65
N LEU A 29 -10.57 4.75 -2.23
CA LEU A 29 -11.98 4.51 -2.49
C LEU A 29 -12.88 5.54 -1.80
N LYS A 30 -12.52 6.00 -0.59
CA LYS A 30 -13.28 6.99 0.16
C LYS A 30 -13.19 8.40 -0.44
N GLU A 31 -11.98 8.87 -0.79
CA GLU A 31 -11.76 10.24 -1.27
C GLU A 31 -12.01 10.41 -2.78
N LEU A 32 -11.93 9.33 -3.56
CA LEU A 32 -12.13 9.34 -5.01
C LEU A 32 -13.34 8.47 -5.38
N PRO A 33 -14.59 9.00 -5.27
CA PRO A 33 -15.81 8.21 -5.49
C PRO A 33 -15.99 7.71 -6.93
N MET A 34 -15.30 8.32 -7.91
CA MET A 34 -15.27 7.85 -9.30
C MET A 34 -14.48 6.54 -9.49
N VAL A 35 -13.70 6.12 -8.50
CA VAL A 35 -12.86 4.93 -8.59
C VAL A 35 -13.62 3.71 -8.08
N GLN A 36 -13.82 2.74 -8.96
CA GLN A 36 -14.58 1.51 -8.67
C GLN A 36 -13.71 0.35 -8.17
N LYS A 37 -12.43 0.36 -8.55
CA LYS A 37 -11.47 -0.69 -8.20
C LYS A 37 -10.09 -0.09 -8.05
N VAL A 38 -9.37 -0.55 -7.02
CA VAL A 38 -8.00 -0.14 -6.72
C VAL A 38 -7.16 -1.40 -6.51
N THR A 39 -5.95 -1.38 -7.06
CA THR A 39 -4.92 -2.39 -6.81
C THR A 39 -3.66 -1.66 -6.37
N VAL A 40 -3.09 -2.08 -5.24
CA VAL A 40 -1.88 -1.50 -4.65
C VAL A 40 -0.83 -2.60 -4.52
N ASN A 41 0.40 -2.29 -4.93
CA ASN A 41 1.57 -3.11 -4.67
C ASN A 41 2.51 -2.34 -3.74
N VAL A 42 2.91 -2.93 -2.62
CA VAL A 42 3.87 -2.33 -1.68
C VAL A 42 5.06 -3.25 -1.55
N SER A 43 6.24 -2.71 -1.80
CA SER A 43 7.48 -3.47 -1.81
C SER A 43 8.46 -2.98 -0.76
N LYS A 44 9.06 -3.91 -0.03
CA LYS A 44 10.22 -3.69 0.83
C LYS A 44 11.45 -4.18 0.08
N LEU A 45 12.25 -3.24 -0.43
CA LEU A 45 13.45 -3.55 -1.23
C LEU A 45 14.53 -4.23 -0.40
N ASN A 46 14.72 -3.84 0.86
CA ASN A 46 15.70 -4.46 1.76
C ASN A 46 14.98 -5.08 2.97
N PRO A 47 14.27 -6.20 2.80
CA PRO A 47 13.57 -6.83 3.91
C PRO A 47 14.59 -7.49 4.85
N PRO A 48 14.45 -7.35 6.18
CA PRO A 48 15.35 -7.95 7.16
C PRO A 48 15.04 -9.45 7.31
N ILE A 49 15.37 -10.23 6.30
CA ILE A 49 15.18 -11.68 6.26
C ILE A 49 16.57 -12.30 6.21
N GLY A 50 16.82 -13.34 7.02
CA GLY A 50 18.07 -14.09 6.94
C GLY A 50 18.14 -14.87 5.63
N GLY A 51 18.72 -14.27 4.59
CA GLY A 51 18.87 -14.85 3.26
C GLY A 51 19.09 -13.77 2.17
N ASN A 52 19.51 -14.19 0.97
CA ASN A 52 19.64 -13.28 -0.17
C ASN A 52 18.27 -13.04 -0.81
N VAL A 53 17.61 -11.94 -0.46
CA VAL A 53 16.34 -11.51 -1.06
C VAL A 53 16.43 -10.05 -1.46
N ALA A 54 16.21 -9.77 -2.75
CA ALA A 54 16.35 -8.43 -3.33
C ALA A 54 15.12 -7.53 -3.11
N MET A 55 13.94 -8.10 -2.83
CA MET A 55 12.74 -7.38 -2.40
C MET A 55 11.63 -8.35 -2.01
N VAL A 56 10.72 -7.92 -1.14
CA VAL A 56 9.43 -8.59 -0.88
C VAL A 56 8.30 -7.63 -1.25
N THR A 57 7.32 -8.12 -2.00
CA THR A 57 6.17 -7.32 -2.45
C THR A 57 4.87 -7.97 -2.01
N ILE A 58 3.96 -7.17 -1.48
CA ILE A 58 2.57 -7.55 -1.32
C ILE A 58 1.71 -6.88 -2.40
N LYS A 59 0.65 -7.57 -2.81
CA LYS A 59 -0.36 -7.05 -3.75
C LYS A 59 -1.72 -7.20 -3.11
N MET A 60 -2.45 -6.09 -2.99
CA MET A 60 -3.81 -6.08 -2.49
C MET A 60 -4.72 -5.38 -3.50
N SER A 61 -5.97 -5.82 -3.58
CA SER A 61 -6.96 -5.23 -4.48
C SER A 61 -8.31 -5.16 -3.79
N ARG A 62 -9.02 -4.06 -4.02
CA ARG A 62 -10.35 -3.84 -3.47
C ARG A 62 -11.25 -3.20 -4.53
N ALA A 63 -12.48 -3.67 -4.58
CA ALA A 63 -13.55 -3.09 -5.37
C ALA A 63 -14.63 -2.58 -4.40
N ARG A 64 -15.39 -1.59 -4.86
CA ARG A 64 -16.47 -0.98 -4.09
C ARG A 64 -17.69 -1.89 -4.00
#